data_AF-A0A8T5ND85-F1
#
_entry.id   AF-A0A8T5ND85-F1
#
_cell.length_a   1.000
_cell.length_b   1.000
_cell.length_c   1.000
_cell.angle_alpha   90.00
_cell.angle_beta   90.00
_cell.angle_gamma   90.00
#
_symmetry.space_group_name_H-M   'P 1'
#
loop_
_entity.id
_entity.type
_entity.pdbx_description
1 polymer ?
#
loop_
_entity_poly.entity_id
_entity_poly.type
_entity_poly.pdbx_seq_one_letter_code
_entity_poly.pdbx_strand_id
1 'polypeptide(L)'
;MFAADELAGRLDTLIIDQGRDIDKRECKMKRRGICTHCDPCDIMCGVGGAGTYSDGTLNLRPDVGGDLAEQTGDPEYAWELVDHVDKVFVRYGAPDQMYIPKG
;
A
#
# COMPACT_ATOMS: atom_id res chain seq x y z
N MET A 1 -4.53 -3.53 -5.27
CA MET A 1 -5.09 -2.30 -5.89
C MET A 1 -4.46 -2.03 -7.25
N PHE A 2 -3.14 -1.94 -7.40
CA PHE A 2 -2.47 -1.79 -8.70
C PHE A 2 -2.95 -2.79 -9.78
N ALA A 3 -3.02 -4.08 -9.45
CA ALA A 3 -3.56 -5.07 -10.39
C ALA A 3 -4.99 -4.75 -10.87
N ALA A 4 -5.84 -4.22 -9.99
CA ALA A 4 -7.19 -3.84 -10.37
C ALA A 4 -7.23 -2.55 -11.20
N ASP A 5 -6.35 -1.57 -10.91
CA ASP A 5 -6.19 -0.34 -11.70
C ASP A 5 -5.80 -0.65 -13.15
N GLU A 6 -4.80 -1.53 -13.33
CA GLU A 6 -4.34 -1.99 -14.64
C GLU A 6 -5.43 -2.77 -15.42
N LEU A 7 -6.26 -3.55 -14.72
CA LEU A 7 -7.36 -4.31 -15.33
C LEU A 7 -8.57 -3.43 -15.65
N ALA A 8 -8.89 -2.44 -14.82
CA ALA A 8 -10.08 -1.59 -14.97
C ALA A 8 -10.08 -0.77 -16.26
N GLY A 9 -8.91 -0.50 -16.84
CA GLY A 9 -8.79 0.14 -18.16
C GLY A 9 -9.11 -0.79 -19.34
N ARG A 10 -9.34 -2.08 -19.10
CA ARG A 10 -9.48 -3.12 -20.13
C ARG A 10 -10.66 -4.05 -19.93
N LEU A 11 -11.07 -4.28 -18.68
CA LEU A 11 -12.08 -5.26 -18.29
C LEU A 11 -12.96 -4.70 -17.17
N ASP A 12 -14.21 -5.16 -17.13
CA ASP A 12 -15.08 -4.95 -15.98
C ASP A 12 -14.46 -5.63 -14.75
N THR A 13 -14.03 -4.81 -13.78
CA THR A 13 -13.22 -5.26 -12.65
C THR A 13 -13.97 -5.07 -11.33
N LEU A 14 -14.11 -6.15 -10.55
CA LEU A 14 -14.70 -6.16 -9.22
C LEU A 14 -13.61 -6.47 -8.18
N ILE A 15 -13.53 -5.66 -7.12
CA ILE A 15 -12.65 -5.89 -5.98
C ILE A 15 -13.49 -6.38 -4.80
N ILE A 16 -13.13 -7.52 -4.23
CA ILE A 16 -13.77 -8.09 -3.03
C ILE A 16 -12.70 -8.26 -1.97
N ASP A 17 -13.01 -7.87 -0.74
CA ASP A 17 -12.17 -8.13 0.44
C ASP A 17 -13.04 -8.67 1.58
N GLN A 18 -12.46 -9.49 2.45
CA GLN A 18 -13.13 -10.04 3.63
C GLN A 18 -13.39 -9.00 4.73
N GLY A 19 -12.65 -7.89 4.73
CA GLY A 19 -12.81 -6.83 5.73
C GLY A 19 -14.01 -5.93 5.49
N ARG A 20 -14.24 -5.06 6.48
CA ARG A 20 -15.33 -4.08 6.46
C ARG A 20 -14.98 -2.86 5.60
N ASP A 21 -16.00 -2.07 5.26
CA ASP A 21 -15.82 -0.72 4.73
C ASP A 21 -14.96 0.13 5.67
N ILE A 22 -14.22 1.09 5.12
CA ILE A 22 -13.19 1.81 5.88
C ILE A 22 -13.75 2.62 7.06
N ASP A 23 -14.95 3.17 6.93
CA ASP A 23 -15.68 3.89 7.98
C ASP A 23 -16.14 2.98 9.13
N LYS A 24 -16.19 1.66 8.91
CA LYS A 24 -16.60 0.65 9.88
C LYS A 24 -15.44 -0.15 10.47
N ARG A 25 -14.20 0.13 10.05
CA ARG A 25 -13.00 -0.50 10.59
C ARG A 25 -12.56 0.21 11.87
N GLU A 26 -12.47 -0.53 12.97
CA GLU A 26 -11.99 0.01 14.23
C GLU A 26 -11.18 -1.01 15.04
N CYS A 27 -9.86 -0.86 15.04
CA CYS A 27 -9.00 -1.66 15.91
C CYS A 27 -9.17 -1.28 17.38
N LYS A 28 -9.75 -2.20 18.17
CA LYS A 28 -9.97 -2.06 19.61
C LYS A 28 -8.67 -1.84 20.41
N MET A 29 -7.51 -2.15 19.83
CA MET A 29 -6.20 -1.86 20.43
C MET A 29 -6.02 -0.37 20.71
N LYS A 30 -6.56 0.52 19.87
CA LYS A 30 -6.51 1.98 20.10
C LYS A 30 -7.12 2.40 21.44
N ARG A 31 -8.14 1.68 21.91
CA ARG A 31 -8.82 1.96 23.19
C ARG A 31 -8.32 1.09 24.35
N ARG A 32 -7.95 -0.16 24.08
CA ARG A 32 -7.60 -1.15 25.12
C ARG A 32 -6.10 -1.26 25.40
N GLY A 33 -5.25 -0.71 24.53
CA GLY A 33 -3.78 -0.84 24.62
C GLY A 33 -3.24 -2.23 24.28
N ILE A 34 -4.10 -3.22 24.05
CA ILE A 34 -3.73 -4.60 23.72
C ILE A 34 -4.45 -5.07 22.47
N CYS A 35 -3.75 -5.83 21.62
CA CYS A 35 -4.36 -6.49 20.48
C CYS A 35 -5.34 -7.56 20.97
N THR A 36 -6.53 -7.62 20.37
CA THR A 36 -7.58 -8.59 20.71
C THR A 36 -7.78 -9.66 19.64
N HIS A 37 -6.91 -9.70 18.63
CA HIS A 37 -6.96 -10.65 17.53
C HIS A 37 -8.38 -10.77 16.92
N CYS A 38 -8.99 -9.62 16.60
CA CYS A 38 -10.27 -9.58 15.91
C CYS A 38 -10.21 -10.31 14.56
N ASP A 39 -11.30 -10.95 14.18
CA ASP A 39 -11.44 -11.72 12.95
C ASP A 39 -12.71 -11.28 12.18
N PRO A 40 -12.60 -10.73 10.96
CA PRO A 40 -11.36 -10.31 10.31
C PRO A 40 -10.70 -9.11 11.03
N CYS A 41 -9.38 -8.96 10.87
CA CYS A 41 -8.64 -7.88 11.53
C CYS A 41 -8.90 -6.53 10.86
N ASP A 42 -9.42 -5.55 11.62
CA ASP A 42 -9.74 -4.22 11.09
C ASP A 42 -8.53 -3.39 10.65
N ILE A 43 -7.31 -3.78 11.04
CA ILE A 43 -6.09 -3.17 10.50
C ILE A 43 -5.71 -3.84 9.18
N MET A 44 -5.76 -5.17 9.11
CA MET A 44 -5.18 -5.92 8.01
C MET A 44 -6.14 -6.14 6.84
N CYS A 45 -7.45 -6.16 7.11
CA CYS A 45 -8.47 -6.61 6.17
C CYS A 45 -9.40 -5.48 5.75
N GLY A 46 -9.81 -5.56 4.49
CA GLY A 46 -10.71 -4.67 3.77
C GLY A 46 -9.96 -3.90 2.69
N VAL A 47 -10.67 -3.32 1.72
CA VAL A 47 -10.10 -2.49 0.65
C VAL A 47 -9.06 -1.49 1.19
N GLY A 48 -7.86 -1.51 0.61
CA GLY A 48 -6.69 -0.72 1.06
C GLY A 48 -5.78 -1.43 2.07
N GLY A 49 -6.24 -2.51 2.70
CA GLY A 49 -5.49 -3.37 3.61
C GLY A 49 -4.81 -2.60 4.76
N ALA A 50 -3.65 -3.09 5.18
CA ALA A 50 -2.85 -2.48 6.26
C ALA A 50 -2.36 -1.06 5.94
N GLY A 51 -2.17 -0.73 4.65
CA GLY A 51 -1.72 0.58 4.21
C GLY A 51 -2.69 1.71 4.58
N THR A 52 -3.97 1.42 4.78
CA THR A 52 -4.95 2.45 5.17
C THR A 52 -4.75 2.99 6.59
N TYR A 53 -4.07 2.23 7.45
CA TYR A 53 -3.77 2.63 8.83
C TYR A 53 -2.27 2.87 9.08
N SER A 54 -1.46 2.95 8.02
CA SER A 54 -0.06 3.39 8.14
C SER A 54 0.05 4.92 8.16
N ASP A 55 1.27 5.42 8.26
CA ASP A 55 1.60 6.83 8.07
C ASP A 55 1.59 7.26 6.59
N GLY A 56 1.35 6.32 5.67
CA GLY A 56 1.31 6.56 4.23
C GLY A 56 2.69 6.79 3.59
N THR A 57 3.78 6.51 4.30
CA THR A 57 5.14 6.75 3.78
C THR A 57 5.50 5.72 2.70
N LEU A 58 5.95 6.20 1.53
CA LEU A 58 6.49 5.37 0.46
C LEU A 58 8.02 5.45 0.46
N ASN A 59 8.67 4.29 0.43
CA ASN A 59 10.12 4.22 0.24
C ASN A 59 10.42 4.20 -1.26
N LEU A 60 11.05 5.27 -1.75
CA LEU A 60 11.40 5.44 -3.17
C LEU A 60 12.75 4.80 -3.51
N ARG A 61 12.93 3.54 -3.10
CA ARG A 61 14.16 2.77 -3.31
C ARG A 61 13.88 1.28 -3.52
N PRO A 62 14.51 0.64 -4.52
CA PRO A 62 14.26 -0.77 -4.84
C PRO A 62 14.88 -1.76 -3.84
N ASP A 63 15.76 -1.30 -2.94
CA ASP A 63 16.46 -2.13 -1.95
C ASP A 63 15.88 -2.02 -0.52
N VAL A 64 14.72 -1.36 -0.37
CA VAL A 64 14.00 -1.26 0.92
C VAL A 64 12.88 -2.29 0.98
N GLY A 65 12.87 -3.10 2.04
CA GLY A 65 11.87 -4.18 2.22
C GLY A 65 12.19 -5.48 1.46
N GLY A 66 13.35 -5.54 0.82
CA GLY A 66 13.85 -6.65 0.00
C GLY A 66 14.74 -6.11 -1.12
N ASP A 67 15.33 -6.99 -1.93
CA ASP A 67 16.06 -6.60 -3.14
C ASP A 67 15.15 -6.81 -4.36
N LEU A 68 14.58 -5.72 -4.87
CA LEU A 68 13.72 -5.78 -6.06
C LEU A 68 14.52 -6.06 -7.33
N ALA A 69 15.78 -5.61 -7.41
CA ALA A 69 16.64 -5.85 -8.57
C ALA A 69 16.99 -7.33 -8.70
N GLU A 70 17.18 -8.03 -7.58
CA GLU A 70 17.34 -9.49 -7.56
C GLU A 70 16.05 -10.20 -8.04
N GLN A 71 14.88 -9.72 -7.59
CA GLN A 71 13.59 -10.30 -7.96
C GLN A 71 13.23 -10.12 -9.44
N THR A 72 13.56 -8.97 -10.02
CA THR A 72 13.33 -8.68 -11.44
C THR A 72 14.44 -9.23 -12.34
N GLY A 73 15.65 -9.44 -11.79
CA GLY A 73 16.86 -9.74 -12.55
C GLY A 73 17.41 -8.54 -13.33
N ASP A 74 16.88 -7.35 -13.08
CA ASP A 74 17.22 -6.11 -13.80
C ASP A 74 17.15 -4.90 -12.84
N PRO A 75 18.31 -4.31 -12.49
CA PRO A 75 18.38 -3.13 -11.63
C PRO A 75 17.71 -1.89 -12.21
N GLU A 76 17.78 -1.66 -13.52
CA GLU A 76 17.16 -0.49 -14.16
C GLU A 76 15.65 -0.61 -14.10
N TYR A 77 15.12 -1.78 -14.44
CA TYR A 77 13.69 -2.05 -14.37
C TYR A 77 13.13 -1.96 -12.94
N ALA A 78 13.92 -2.35 -11.92
CA ALA A 78 13.52 -2.17 -10.53
C ALA A 78 13.31 -0.69 -10.15
N TRP A 79 14.16 0.21 -10.64
CA TRP A 79 13.97 1.66 -10.46
C TRP A 79 12.76 2.19 -11.23
N GLU A 80 12.54 1.72 -12.47
CA GLU A 80 11.35 2.10 -13.25
C GLU A 80 10.04 1.71 -12.55
N LEU A 81 9.99 0.53 -11.92
CA LEU A 81 8.83 0.09 -11.14
C LEU A 81 8.57 1.00 -9.94
N VAL A 82 9.62 1.42 -9.22
CA VAL A 82 9.50 2.35 -8.09
C VAL A 82 8.97 3.71 -8.56
N ASP A 83 9.51 4.25 -9.65
CA ASP A 83 9.07 5.51 -10.25
C ASP A 83 7.62 5.42 -10.78
N HIS A 84 7.24 4.30 -11.38
CA HIS A 84 5.86 4.04 -11.79
C HIS A 84 4.90 4.08 -10.60
N VAL A 85 5.23 3.37 -9.51
CA VAL A 85 4.41 3.35 -8.29
C VAL A 85 4.26 4.76 -7.72
N ASP A 86 5.35 5.52 -7.58
CA ASP A 86 5.32 6.91 -7.08
C ASP A 86 4.39 7.79 -7.92
N LYS A 87 4.53 7.76 -9.24
CA LYS A 87 3.68 8.53 -10.17
C LYS A 87 2.20 8.18 -10.04
N VAL A 88 1.87 6.92 -9.81
CA VAL A 88 0.48 6.48 -9.60
C VAL A 88 -0.05 7.04 -8.28
N PHE A 89 0.71 6.99 -7.20
CA PHE A 89 0.29 7.57 -5.92
C PHE A 89 0.08 9.09 -6.02
N VAL A 90 1.00 9.82 -6.65
CA VAL A 90 0.87 11.27 -6.88
C VAL A 90 -0.38 11.58 -7.72
N ARG A 91 -0.64 10.80 -8.78
CA ARG A 91 -1.86 10.94 -9.60
C ARG A 91 -3.15 10.83 -8.77
N TYR A 92 -3.16 9.97 -7.76
CA TYR A 92 -4.30 9.76 -6.87
C TYR A 92 -4.30 10.66 -5.62
N GLY A 93 -3.44 11.68 -5.58
CA GLY A 93 -3.48 12.75 -4.58
C GLY A 93 -2.45 12.66 -3.47
N ALA A 94 -1.44 11.78 -3.58
CA ALA A 94 -0.27 11.86 -2.70
C ALA A 94 0.52 13.16 -2.94
N PRO A 95 1.21 13.72 -1.93
CA PRO A 95 2.08 14.88 -2.11
C PRO A 95 3.21 14.59 -3.10
N ASP A 96 3.60 15.60 -3.87
CA ASP A 96 4.75 15.54 -4.79
C ASP A 96 6.08 15.91 -4.12
N GLN A 97 6.08 16.05 -2.79
CA GLN A 97 7.24 16.44 -2.01
C GLN A 97 7.98 15.21 -1.49
N MET A 98 9.23 15.03 -1.91
CA MET A 98 10.13 14.02 -1.35
C MET A 98 10.68 14.46 0.00
N TYR A 99 10.69 13.53 0.96
CA TYR A 99 11.36 13.71 2.25
C TYR A 99 12.66 12.91 2.26
N ILE A 100 13.77 13.59 2.52
CA ILE A 100 15.08 12.96 2.70
C ILE A 100 15.36 12.93 4.21
N PRO A 101 15.42 11.74 4.85
CA PRO A 101 15.78 11.64 6.26
C PRO A 101 17.13 12.29 6.51
N LYS A 102 17.19 13.20 7.49
CA LYS A 102 18.46 13.74 7.97
C LYS A 102 19.09 12.67 8.87
N GLY A 103 20.17 12.05 8.38
CA GLY A 103 21.04 11.19 9.19
C GLY A 103 21.83 11.98 10.22
#